data_AF-A0A534V837-F1
#
_entry.id   AF-A0A534V837-F1
#
_cell.length_a   1.000
_cell.length_b   1.000
_cell.length_c   1.000
_cell.angle_alpha   90.00
_cell.angle_beta   90.00
_cell.angle_gamma   90.00
#
_symmetry.space_group_name_H-M   'P 1'
#
loop_
_entity.id
_entity.type
_entity.pdbx_description
1 polymer ?
#
loop_
_entity_poly.entity_id
_entity_poly.type
_entity_poly.pdbx_seq_one_letter_code
_entity_poly.pdbx_strand_id
1 'polypeptide(L)'
;MADEVENVAAEPIEDRETAIVVSPASNLPFIITLVALLLYFGFQTLQLFVERGNLSMMKSSQDSALQEAQKVQEQFKNLVSKTNQLADQGHAGARMVMEGLQRQGLGAPPVPESKAPSKAETKPTK
;
A
#
# COMPACT_ATOMS: atom_id res chain seq x y z
N MET A 1 -11.53 30.25 108.31
CA MET A 1 -11.35 30.93 107.01
C MET A 1 -10.19 30.24 106.33
N ALA A 2 -10.52 29.16 105.63
CA ALA A 2 -9.68 28.37 104.75
C ALA A 2 -10.40 28.46 103.37
N ASP A 3 -9.78 28.56 102.21
CA ASP A 3 -8.49 28.08 101.75
C ASP A 3 -8.01 28.99 100.60
N GLU A 4 -6.74 29.39 100.64
CA GLU A 4 -5.96 29.63 99.42
C GLU A 4 -5.41 28.27 99.00
N VAL A 5 -5.92 27.69 97.90
CA VAL A 5 -5.15 26.74 97.09
C VAL A 5 -5.54 26.96 95.62
N GLU A 6 -4.68 27.73 94.98
CA GLU A 6 -4.50 27.83 93.54
C GLU A 6 -4.34 26.41 92.96
N ASN A 7 -5.42 25.87 92.40
CA ASN A 7 -5.40 24.60 91.71
C ASN A 7 -4.82 24.83 90.31
N VAL A 8 -3.49 24.76 90.22
CA VAL A 8 -2.75 24.66 88.97
C VAL A 8 -3.17 23.34 88.31
N ALA A 9 -4.14 23.45 87.39
CA ALA A 9 -4.53 22.36 86.52
C ALA A 9 -3.32 21.99 85.66
N ALA A 10 -2.62 20.93 86.07
CA ALA A 10 -1.61 20.29 85.25
C ALA A 10 -2.28 19.81 83.96
N GLU A 11 -1.90 20.43 82.83
CA GLU A 11 -2.29 19.93 81.53
C GLU A 11 -1.69 18.52 81.33
N PRO A 12 -2.51 17.51 80.98
CA PRO A 12 -1.98 16.18 80.69
C PRO A 12 -1.22 16.23 79.37
N ILE A 13 0.06 15.85 79.44
CA ILE A 13 0.95 15.71 78.29
C ILE A 13 0.34 14.71 77.29
N GLU A 14 0.32 15.12 76.03
CA GLU A 14 -0.16 14.35 74.87
C GLU A 14 0.63 13.04 74.71
N ASP A 15 0.09 11.92 75.19
CA ASP A 15 0.44 10.60 74.65
C ASP A 15 -0.38 10.34 73.39
N ARG A 16 -0.06 11.10 72.34
CA ARG A 16 -0.63 10.92 71.00
C ARG A 16 0.11 9.77 70.32
N GLU A 17 -0.15 8.56 70.79
CA GLU A 17 0.23 7.35 70.09
C GLU A 17 -0.44 7.40 68.71
N THR A 18 0.32 7.76 67.69
CA THR A 18 -0.17 7.84 66.32
C THR A 18 -0.49 6.42 65.86
N ALA A 19 -1.71 5.98 66.13
CA ALA A 19 -2.26 4.76 65.58
C ALA A 19 -2.18 4.87 64.05
N ILE A 20 -1.24 4.14 63.45
CA ILE A 20 -1.10 4.06 62.01
C ILE A 20 -2.33 3.30 61.51
N VAL A 21 -3.35 4.04 61.08
CA VAL A 21 -4.51 3.45 60.40
C VAL A 21 -4.01 2.98 59.04
N VAL A 22 -3.69 1.69 58.93
CA VAL A 22 -3.38 1.06 57.66
C VAL A 22 -4.70 0.91 56.89
N SER A 23 -5.04 1.94 56.11
CA SER A 23 -6.15 1.90 55.17
C SER A 23 -5.88 0.79 54.13
N PRO A 24 -6.86 -0.08 53.82
CA PRO A 24 -6.67 -1.11 52.81
C PRO A 24 -6.34 -0.44 51.47
N ALA A 25 -5.20 -0.81 50.89
CA ALA A 25 -4.79 -0.30 49.59
C ALA A 25 -5.80 -0.75 48.54
N SER A 26 -6.61 0.18 48.04
CA SER A 26 -7.54 -0.07 46.94
C SER A 26 -6.73 -0.40 45.68
N ASN A 27 -6.86 -1.64 45.20
CA ASN A 27 -6.25 -2.14 43.97
C ASN A 27 -7.05 -1.80 42.70
N LEU A 28 -8.15 -1.06 42.87
CA LEU A 28 -9.02 -0.56 41.82
C LEU A 28 -8.27 0.17 40.68
N PRO A 29 -7.34 1.12 40.92
CA PRO A 29 -6.57 1.75 39.85
C PRO A 29 -5.75 0.74 39.05
N PHE A 30 -5.14 -0.26 39.71
CA PHE A 30 -4.34 -1.29 39.05
C PHE A 30 -5.19 -2.16 38.11
N ILE A 31 -6.38 -2.57 38.55
CA ILE A 31 -7.31 -3.36 37.72
C ILE A 31 -7.76 -2.56 36.50
N ILE A 32 -8.10 -1.27 36.67
CA ILE A 32 -8.48 -0.40 35.55
C ILE A 32 -7.34 -0.27 34.56
N THR A 33 -6.10 -0.08 35.03
CA THR A 33 -4.93 -0.01 34.15
C THR A 33 -4.74 -1.30 33.37
N LEU A 34 -4.91 -2.46 34.01
CA LEU A 34 -4.78 -3.77 33.36
C LEU A 34 -5.83 -3.96 32.26
N VAL A 35 -7.08 -3.61 32.53
CA VAL A 35 -8.17 -3.67 31.54
C VAL A 35 -7.93 -2.70 30.39
N ALA A 36 -7.51 -1.47 30.68
CA ALA A 36 -7.17 -0.48 29.66
C ALA A 36 -6.03 -0.96 28.76
N LEU A 37 -5.01 -1.61 29.33
CA LEU A 37 -3.91 -2.22 28.58
C LEU A 37 -4.42 -3.31 27.63
N LEU A 38 -5.31 -4.17 28.12
CA LEU A 38 -5.88 -5.28 27.37
C LEU A 38 -6.71 -4.77 26.18
N LEU A 39 -7.51 -3.73 26.40
CA LEU A 39 -8.26 -3.06 25.34
C LEU A 39 -7.34 -2.36 24.33
N TYR A 40 -6.28 -1.70 24.80
CA TYR A 40 -5.30 -1.04 23.95
C TYR A 40 -4.62 -2.04 23.00
N PHE A 41 -4.11 -3.15 23.53
CA PHE A 41 -3.49 -4.19 22.70
C PHE A 41 -4.48 -4.91 21.78
N GLY A 42 -5.70 -5.17 22.25
CA GLY A 42 -6.76 -5.74 21.42
C GLY A 42 -7.10 -4.83 20.23
N PHE A 43 -7.27 -3.53 20.51
CA PHE A 43 -7.54 -2.53 19.48
C PHE A 43 -6.37 -2.38 18.49
N GLN A 44 -5.13 -2.33 18.98
CA GLN A 44 -3.92 -2.26 18.14
C GLN A 44 -3.81 -3.47 17.19
N THR A 45 -4.18 -4.66 17.68
CA THR A 45 -4.13 -5.90 16.88
C THR A 45 -5.18 -5.88 15.77
N LEU A 46 -6.38 -5.38 16.05
CA LEU A 46 -7.44 -5.22 15.05
C LEU A 46 -7.05 -4.20 13.97
N GLN A 47 -6.47 -3.06 14.36
CA GLN A 47 -5.99 -2.06 13.40
C GLN A 47 -4.94 -2.63 12.45
N LEU A 48 -3.95 -3.33 12.99
CA LEU A 48 -2.87 -3.93 12.19
C LEU A 48 -3.41 -4.98 11.20
N PHE A 49 -4.46 -5.72 11.57
CA PHE A 49 -5.10 -6.68 10.68
C PHE A 49 -5.85 -5.99 9.52
N VAL A 50 -6.54 -4.89 9.80
CA VAL A 50 -7.22 -4.08 8.78
C VAL A 50 -6.23 -3.43 7.80
N GLU A 51 -5.11 -2.92 8.30
CA GLU A 51 -4.06 -2.32 7.46
C GLU A 51 -3.46 -3.32 6.47
N ARG A 52 -3.24 -4.56 6.89
CA ARG A 52 -2.79 -5.64 6.00
C ARG A 52 -3.83 -5.97 4.93
N GLY A 53 -5.12 -5.94 5.28
CA GLY A 53 -6.21 -6.12 4.32
C GLY A 53 -6.22 -5.05 3.24
N ASN A 54 -5.97 -3.78 3.62
CA ASN A 54 -5.98 -2.67 2.69
C ASN A 54 -4.81 -2.72 1.68
N LEU A 55 -3.61 -3.11 2.14
CA LEU A 55 -2.46 -3.33 1.27
C LEU A 55 -2.66 -4.52 0.32
N SER A 56 -3.31 -5.59 0.79
CA SER A 56 -3.67 -6.75 -0.05
C SER A 56 -4.67 -6.39 -1.14
N MET A 57 -5.65 -5.54 -0.83
CA MET A 57 -6.64 -5.07 -1.81
C MET A 57 -6.01 -4.17 -2.87
N MET A 58 -5.10 -3.27 -2.49
CA MET A 58 -4.33 -2.47 -3.46
C MET A 58 -3.44 -3.34 -4.35
N LYS A 59 -2.93 -4.46 -3.83
CA LYS A 59 -2.17 -5.42 -4.63
C LYS A 59 -3.07 -6.16 -5.63
N SER A 60 -4.25 -6.62 -5.23
CA SER A 60 -5.18 -7.27 -6.18
C SER A 60 -5.69 -6.30 -7.26
N SER A 61 -5.82 -5.01 -6.94
CA SER A 61 -6.16 -3.99 -7.94
C SER A 61 -5.05 -3.79 -8.98
N GLN A 62 -3.79 -4.07 -8.63
CA GLN A 62 -2.68 -4.02 -9.59
C GLN A 62 -2.64 -5.24 -10.51
N ASP A 63 -3.05 -6.42 -10.03
CA ASP A 63 -3.10 -7.62 -10.87
C ASP A 63 -4.09 -7.47 -12.04
N SER A 64 -5.26 -6.85 -11.78
CA SER A 64 -6.23 -6.57 -12.85
C SER A 64 -5.69 -5.56 -13.88
N ALA A 65 -4.99 -4.52 -13.41
CA ALA A 65 -4.39 -3.52 -14.30
C ALA A 65 -3.26 -4.12 -15.15
N LEU A 66 -2.45 -5.01 -14.58
CA LEU A 66 -1.40 -5.74 -15.30
C LEU A 66 -1.98 -6.67 -16.36
N GLN A 67 -3.07 -7.39 -16.05
CA GLN A 67 -3.74 -8.27 -17.01
C GLN A 67 -4.35 -7.49 -18.18
N GLU A 68 -4.94 -6.32 -17.91
CA GLU A 68 -5.46 -5.42 -18.95
C GLU A 68 -4.32 -4.85 -19.82
N ALA A 69 -3.21 -4.44 -19.20
CA ALA A 69 -2.03 -3.97 -19.93
C ALA A 69 -1.43 -5.05 -20.84
N GLN A 70 -1.35 -6.30 -20.37
CA GLN A 70 -0.91 -7.44 -21.19
C GLN A 70 -1.81 -7.65 -22.41
N LYS A 71 -3.13 -7.58 -22.22
CA LYS A 71 -4.10 -7.69 -23.33
C LYS A 71 -3.91 -6.58 -24.36
N VAL A 72 -3.74 -5.33 -23.91
CA VAL A 72 -3.48 -4.19 -24.81
C VAL A 72 -2.16 -4.38 -25.56
N GLN A 73 -1.11 -4.88 -24.89
CA GLN A 73 0.17 -5.18 -25.52
C GLN A 73 0.06 -6.26 -26.60
N GLU A 74 -0.70 -7.34 -26.34
CA GLU A 74 -0.96 -8.38 -27.33
C GLU A 74 -1.73 -7.86 -28.55
N GLN A 75 -2.75 -7.02 -28.31
CA GLN A 75 -3.50 -6.36 -29.38
C GLN A 75 -2.58 -5.46 -30.21
N PHE A 76 -1.75 -4.64 -29.56
CA PHE A 76 -0.77 -3.79 -30.25
C PHE A 76 0.20 -4.62 -31.09
N LYS A 77 0.77 -5.70 -30.54
CA LYS A 77 1.67 -6.60 -31.26
C LYS A 77 1.00 -7.21 -32.50
N ASN A 78 -0.27 -7.61 -32.39
CA ASN A 78 -1.04 -8.12 -33.52
C ASN A 78 -1.27 -7.06 -34.60
N LEU A 79 -1.59 -5.82 -34.20
CA LEU A 79 -1.75 -4.71 -35.15
C LEU A 79 -0.42 -4.43 -35.87
N VAL A 80 0.68 -4.28 -35.12
CA VAL A 80 2.01 -4.05 -35.69
C VAL A 80 2.41 -5.19 -36.63
N SER A 81 2.15 -6.46 -36.26
CA SER A 81 2.45 -7.60 -37.12
C SER A 81 1.65 -7.57 -38.43
N LYS A 82 0.37 -7.23 -38.39
CA LYS A 82 -0.48 -7.11 -39.59
C LYS A 82 -0.08 -5.92 -40.46
N THR A 83 0.25 -4.79 -39.84
CA THR A 83 0.76 -3.61 -40.54
C THR A 83 2.12 -3.89 -41.17
N ASN A 84 3.00 -4.64 -40.50
CA ASN A 84 4.28 -5.08 -41.07
C ASN A 84 4.05 -5.97 -42.29
N GLN A 85 3.14 -6.94 -42.19
CA GLN A 85 2.77 -7.79 -43.34
C GLN A 85 2.20 -6.97 -44.52
N LEU A 86 1.39 -5.94 -44.26
CA LEU A 86 0.92 -5.01 -45.29
C LEU A 86 2.05 -4.14 -45.86
N ALA A 87 3.00 -3.72 -45.03
CA ALA A 87 4.17 -2.95 -45.45
C ALA A 87 5.11 -3.80 -46.34
N ASP A 88 5.25 -5.08 -46.04
CA ASP A 88 5.98 -6.08 -46.82
C ASP A 88 5.29 -6.37 -48.16
N GLN A 89 3.95 -6.39 -48.18
CA GLN A 89 3.14 -6.49 -49.40
C GLN A 89 3.21 -5.26 -50.32
N GLY A 90 3.93 -4.20 -49.91
CA GLY A 90 4.18 -3.02 -50.73
C GLY A 90 3.20 -1.86 -50.53
N HIS A 91 2.34 -1.90 -49.51
CA HIS A 91 1.43 -0.79 -49.22
C HIS A 91 2.19 0.41 -48.62
N ALA A 92 2.25 1.52 -49.37
CA ALA A 92 2.99 2.73 -49.00
C ALA A 92 2.57 3.33 -47.65
N GLY A 93 1.26 3.31 -47.34
CA GLY A 93 0.74 3.81 -46.06
C GLY A 93 1.19 2.97 -44.85
N ALA A 94 1.27 1.64 -45.01
CA ALA A 94 1.72 0.76 -43.93
C ALA A 94 3.23 0.87 -43.66
N ARG A 95 4.04 1.08 -44.71
CA ARG A 95 5.48 1.37 -44.55
C ARG A 95 5.73 2.67 -43.78
N MET A 96 4.98 3.72 -44.09
CA MET A 96 5.10 5.00 -43.38
C MET A 96 4.78 4.87 -41.88
N VAL A 97 3.77 4.06 -41.53
CA VAL A 97 3.42 3.78 -40.12
C VAL A 97 4.51 2.95 -39.43
N MET A 98 5.05 1.93 -40.08
CA MET A 98 6.15 1.13 -39.53
C MET A 98 7.42 1.96 -39.31
N GLU A 99 7.74 2.88 -40.22
CA GLU A 99 8.88 3.80 -40.07
C GLU A 99 8.67 4.75 -38.88
N GLY A 100 7.45 5.26 -38.69
CA GLY A 100 7.09 6.05 -37.51
C GLY A 100 7.21 5.25 -36.21
N LEU A 101 6.71 4.01 -36.19
CA LEU A 101 6.83 3.11 -35.04
C LEU A 101 8.30 2.76 -34.73
N GLN A 102 9.12 2.59 -35.76
CA GLN A 102 10.56 2.33 -35.62
C GLN A 102 11.30 3.54 -35.06
N ARG A 103 10.96 4.76 -35.47
CA ARG A 103 11.50 6.01 -34.89
C ARG A 103 11.11 6.18 -33.42
N GLN A 104 9.94 5.68 -33.02
CA GLN A 104 9.47 5.67 -31.63
C GLN A 104 10.08 4.52 -30.78
N GLY A 105 10.90 3.64 -31.38
CA GLY A 105 11.48 2.48 -30.69
C GLY A 105 10.51 1.31 -30.46
N LEU A 106 9.30 1.36 -31.03
CA LEU A 106 8.26 0.33 -30.93
C LEU A 106 8.13 -0.53 -32.20
N GLY A 107 8.92 -0.21 -33.24
CA GLY A 107 8.94 -0.94 -34.50
C GLY A 107 9.76 -2.23 -34.41
N ALA A 108 9.21 -3.32 -34.94
CA ALA A 108 9.97 -4.55 -35.14
C ALA A 108 11.20 -4.26 -36.03
N PRO A 109 12.38 -4.86 -35.75
CA PRO A 109 13.56 -4.65 -36.57
C PRO A 109 13.25 -5.07 -38.01
N PRO A 110 13.68 -4.28 -39.01
CA PRO A 110 13.48 -4.63 -40.40
C PRO A 110 14.18 -5.97 -40.63
N VAL A 111 13.41 -6.94 -41.13
CA VAL A 111 14.00 -8.18 -41.63
C VAL A 111 14.93 -7.75 -42.76
N PRO A 112 16.24 -8.06 -42.68
CA PRO A 112 17.19 -7.60 -43.67
C PRO A 112 16.78 -8.13 -45.04
N GLU A 113 16.48 -7.18 -45.92
CA GLU A 113 16.44 -7.25 -47.38
C GLU A 113 16.55 -8.68 -47.95
N SER A 114 15.44 -9.40 -48.01
CA SER A 114 15.30 -10.40 -49.06
C SER A 114 15.08 -9.63 -50.36
N LYS A 115 16.22 -9.37 -51.02
CA LYS A 115 16.39 -8.99 -52.42
C LYS A 115 15.09 -8.90 -53.21
N ALA A 116 14.80 -7.69 -53.68
CA ALA A 116 13.95 -7.48 -54.83
C ALA A 116 14.24 -8.50 -55.95
N PRO A 117 13.22 -9.13 -56.55
CA PRO A 117 13.24 -9.35 -57.97
C PRO A 117 12.77 -8.05 -58.62
N SER A 118 13.75 -7.23 -58.98
CA SER A 118 13.60 -6.28 -60.06
C SER A 118 13.04 -7.01 -61.29
N LYS A 119 11.90 -6.50 -61.79
CA LYS A 119 11.56 -6.44 -63.21
C LYS A 119 11.22 -7.75 -63.93
N ALA A 120 9.94 -8.04 -64.05
CA ALA A 120 9.37 -8.68 -65.24
C ALA A 120 7.86 -8.37 -65.37
N GLU A 121 7.52 -7.09 -65.44
CA GLU A 121 6.25 -6.68 -66.06
C GLU A 121 6.57 -6.21 -67.48
N THR A 122 6.20 -7.00 -68.49
CA THR A 122 5.49 -6.52 -69.69
C THR A 122 5.31 -7.68 -70.68
N LYS A 123 4.09 -8.19 -70.69
CA LYS A 123 3.47 -8.64 -71.94
C LYS A 123 3.32 -7.41 -72.84
N PRO A 124 3.67 -7.49 -74.12
CA PRO A 124 2.74 -6.99 -75.12
C PRO A 124 2.53 -7.97 -76.27
N THR A 125 1.30 -7.93 -76.73
CA THR A 125 0.65 -8.64 -77.83
C THR A 125 1.23 -8.26 -79.19
N LYS A 126 1.43 -9.23 -80.09
CA LYS A 126 0.78 -9.25 -81.42
C LYS A 126 0.82 -10.66 -82.01
#